data_AF-A0A842Y0Q2-F1
#
_entry.id   AF-A0A842Y0Q2-F1
#
_cell.length_a   1.000
_cell.length_b   1.000
_cell.length_c   1.000
_cell.angle_alpha   90.00
_cell.angle_beta   90.00
_cell.angle_gamma   90.00
#
_symmetry.space_group_name_H-M   'P 1'
#
loop_
_entity.id
_entity.type
_entity.pdbx_description
1 polymer ?
#
loop_
_entity_poly.entity_id
_entity_poly.type
_entity_poly.pdbx_seq_one_letter_code
_entity_poly.pdbx_strand_id
1 'polypeptide(L)'
;MDLKMLSSIFEPHSIAVVGASNNETKWGGRIFKNILNDFKGDVYPVNAREKIVQGRTAYPSISEIPDNVEMAVIAVPSSFVLHVVEECGKKGVKGLVVVSAGFRETGKDGAELEDKLVSIVRKYGMRMIGPNTLGIVNEPAGLNASVIGKLPGQGSISFITQSGTLGLAIAEWTIDIGIGLSKVISTGNKAETDDVDLIEYLDNDPSTGVIAMYIEGIKRGRKFIDAARSCKKPMIAIKTGRSERGSRAVFSHTGSIAGSDEIFTAAFRQAGIIRVDTIDELFDAALSFSCQPLPEGNNVAIISNGGGASILATDACEKHGINIVNLEETTRERIKNVLPDFASGSNPVDTAGTVSYEIYSEVVQALLNDTGIDAVIVIYVHAAIVDSIPPARAVVDIKEKSTKPVITCWMGGAGTENGVDILKKGCMPNYSIPERAVKALAALIKHREFLDTVKIKNTESAGMGASK
;
A
#
# COMPACT_ATOMS: atom_id res chain seq x y z
N MET A 1 -8.02 21.72 -7.06
CA MET A 1 -6.84 21.89 -6.18
C MET A 1 -5.64 21.53 -7.04
N ASP A 2 -4.55 22.30 -7.04
CA ASP A 2 -3.46 22.03 -7.99
C ASP A 2 -2.63 20.83 -7.51
N LEU A 3 -2.84 19.68 -8.15
CA LEU A 3 -2.15 18.42 -7.88
C LEU A 3 -0.63 18.55 -8.00
N LYS A 4 -0.15 19.52 -8.81
CA LYS A 4 1.27 19.87 -8.94
C LYS A 4 1.87 20.45 -7.66
N MET A 5 1.08 20.79 -6.64
CA MET A 5 1.63 21.33 -5.39
C MET A 5 2.06 20.23 -4.41
N LEU A 6 1.48 19.03 -4.46
CA LEU A 6 1.94 17.91 -3.60
C LEU A 6 3.24 17.29 -4.08
N SER A 7 3.62 17.46 -5.36
CA SER A 7 4.95 17.04 -5.83
C SER A 7 6.08 17.76 -5.09
N SER A 8 5.88 18.99 -4.61
CA SER A 8 6.87 19.67 -3.76
C SER A 8 7.18 18.96 -2.44
N ILE A 9 6.31 18.04 -2.00
CA ILE A 9 6.51 17.21 -0.81
C ILE A 9 7.11 15.85 -1.18
N PHE A 10 6.63 15.23 -2.27
CA PHE A 10 7.02 13.87 -2.61
C PHE A 10 8.23 13.77 -3.55
N GLU A 11 8.45 14.77 -4.38
CA GLU A 11 9.50 14.82 -5.41
C GLU A 11 10.33 16.12 -5.32
N PRO A 12 10.80 16.54 -4.13
CA PRO A 12 11.65 17.72 -4.02
C PRO A 12 13.06 17.44 -4.58
N HIS A 13 13.73 18.50 -5.00
CA HIS A 13 15.16 18.50 -5.35
C HIS A 13 16.03 19.07 -4.23
N SER A 14 15.44 19.81 -3.29
CA SER A 14 16.13 20.42 -2.15
C SER A 14 15.28 20.35 -0.88
N ILE A 15 15.92 19.91 0.22
CA ILE A 15 15.24 19.67 1.50
C ILE A 15 15.99 20.34 2.64
N ALA A 16 15.28 21.12 3.46
CA ALA A 16 15.78 21.57 4.76
C ALA A 16 15.19 20.73 5.90
N VAL A 17 16.01 20.34 6.86
CA VAL A 17 15.56 19.64 8.08
C VAL A 17 15.75 20.56 9.28
N VAL A 18 14.66 21.18 9.73
CA VAL A 18 14.63 22.07 10.89
C VAL A 18 14.51 21.26 12.17
N GLY A 19 15.54 21.33 13.00
CA GLY A 19 15.72 20.44 14.15
C GLY A 19 16.67 19.27 13.87
N ALA A 20 17.39 19.29 12.74
CA ALA A 20 18.49 18.35 12.48
C ALA A 20 19.54 18.40 13.60
N SER A 21 20.14 17.27 13.96
CA SER A 21 21.14 17.20 15.03
C SER A 21 22.11 16.05 14.83
N ASN A 22 23.32 16.14 15.42
CA ASN A 22 24.25 15.01 15.52
C ASN A 22 23.72 13.90 16.44
N ASN A 23 22.74 14.19 17.30
CA ASN A 23 22.07 13.16 18.07
C ASN A 23 20.96 12.48 17.25
N GLU A 24 21.30 11.32 16.67
CA GLU A 24 20.39 10.51 15.84
C GLU A 24 19.21 9.88 16.62
N THR A 25 19.23 9.90 17.96
CA THR A 25 18.08 9.43 18.77
C THR A 25 16.95 10.46 18.78
N LYS A 26 17.24 11.73 18.46
CA LYS A 26 16.22 12.75 18.24
C LYS A 26 15.63 12.61 16.85
N TRP A 27 14.33 12.85 16.73
CA TRP A 27 13.60 12.70 15.48
C TRP A 27 14.24 13.49 14.32
N GLY A 28 14.58 14.77 14.54
CA GLY A 28 15.25 15.56 13.49
C GLY A 28 16.63 15.03 13.11
N GLY A 29 17.40 14.45 14.06
CA GLY A 29 18.66 13.78 13.75
C GLY A 29 18.46 12.49 12.95
N ARG A 30 17.47 11.66 13.34
CA ARG A 30 17.10 10.43 12.63
C ARG A 30 16.63 10.71 11.20
N ILE A 31 15.71 11.65 11.03
CA ILE A 31 15.17 11.99 9.71
C ILE A 31 16.27 12.56 8.81
N PHE A 32 17.14 13.43 9.34
CA PHE A 32 18.27 13.95 8.56
C PHE A 32 19.20 12.82 8.08
N LYS A 33 19.53 11.86 8.96
CA LYS A 33 20.30 10.67 8.58
C LYS A 33 19.63 9.87 7.46
N ASN A 34 18.33 9.61 7.62
CA ASN A 34 17.56 8.82 6.66
C ASN A 34 17.55 9.46 5.27
N ILE A 35 17.38 10.79 5.20
CA ILE A 35 17.46 11.53 3.93
C ILE A 35 18.87 11.40 3.33
N LEU A 36 19.93 11.59 4.14
CA LEU A 36 21.32 11.54 3.65
C LEU A 36 21.73 10.19 3.05
N ASN A 37 21.11 9.08 3.46
CA ASN A 37 21.48 7.74 2.99
C ASN A 37 21.16 7.55 1.49
N ASP A 38 19.96 7.95 1.07
CA ASP A 38 19.39 7.53 -0.21
C ASP A 38 19.08 8.71 -1.15
N PHE A 39 18.70 9.87 -0.60
CA PHE A 39 18.26 11.02 -1.38
C PHE A 39 19.43 11.68 -2.13
N LYS A 40 19.21 12.02 -3.40
CA LYS A 40 20.26 12.55 -4.30
C LYS A 40 20.24 14.07 -4.47
N GLY A 41 19.19 14.73 -4.01
CA GLY A 41 19.08 16.19 -4.04
C GLY A 41 19.87 16.88 -2.94
N ASP A 42 19.71 18.20 -2.86
CA ASP A 42 20.38 19.03 -1.88
C ASP A 42 19.71 18.91 -0.50
N VAL A 43 20.53 18.80 0.55
CA VAL A 43 20.04 18.55 1.92
C VAL A 43 20.72 19.48 2.91
N TYR A 44 19.92 20.30 3.59
CA TYR A 44 20.36 21.37 4.47
C TYR A 44 19.92 21.13 5.93
N PRO A 45 20.85 20.89 6.87
CA PRO A 45 20.48 20.84 8.27
C PRO A 45 20.28 22.25 8.83
N VAL A 46 19.18 22.46 9.55
CA VAL A 46 18.91 23.71 10.27
C VAL A 46 18.93 23.44 11.78
N ASN A 47 19.89 24.06 12.46
CA ASN A 47 20.15 23.93 13.89
C ASN A 47 20.75 25.23 14.45
N ALA A 48 20.12 25.81 15.48
CA ALA A 48 20.54 27.08 16.06
C ALA A 48 21.90 27.06 16.80
N ARG A 49 22.46 25.88 17.10
CA ARG A 49 23.66 25.73 17.95
C ARG A 49 24.80 25.01 17.25
N GLU A 50 24.50 23.92 16.56
CA GLU A 50 25.50 23.09 15.88
C GLU A 50 25.84 23.69 14.52
N LYS A 51 27.12 23.97 14.26
CA LYS A 51 27.60 24.49 12.96
C LYS A 51 27.81 23.40 11.90
N ILE A 52 27.99 22.17 12.34
CA ILE A 52 28.15 20.98 11.50
C ILE A 52 27.23 19.90 12.08
N VAL A 53 26.36 19.34 11.24
CA VAL A 53 25.44 18.26 11.58
C VAL A 53 25.65 17.11 10.59
N GLN A 54 26.05 15.95 11.10
CA GLN A 54 26.28 14.71 10.34
C GLN A 54 27.10 14.95 9.04
N GLY A 55 28.17 15.72 9.16
CA GLY A 55 29.09 16.01 8.05
C GLY A 55 28.66 17.12 7.09
N ARG A 56 27.54 17.81 7.34
CA ARG A 56 27.05 18.94 6.53
C ARG A 56 27.08 20.24 7.31
N THR A 57 27.35 21.35 6.63
CA THR A 57 27.25 22.71 7.19
C THR A 57 25.81 22.98 7.60
N ALA A 58 25.61 23.35 8.86
CA ALA A 58 24.31 23.65 9.41
C ALA A 58 24.07 25.15 9.50
N TYR A 59 22.82 25.55 9.24
CA TYR A 59 22.36 26.93 9.26
C TYR A 59 21.52 27.17 10.51
N PRO A 60 21.63 28.34 11.18
CA PRO A 60 20.87 28.58 12.40
C PRO A 60 19.38 28.86 12.15
N SER A 61 19.01 29.28 10.94
CA SER A 61 17.64 29.43 10.46
C SER A 61 17.50 28.97 9.00
N ILE A 62 16.28 28.65 8.57
CA ILE A 62 16.02 28.31 7.16
C ILE A 62 16.24 29.51 6.23
N SER A 63 16.05 30.72 6.77
CA SER A 63 16.25 32.00 6.09
C SER A 63 17.71 32.22 5.67
N GLU A 64 18.67 31.61 6.38
CA GLU A 64 20.10 31.76 6.16
C GLU A 64 20.70 30.74 5.17
N ILE A 65 19.92 29.77 4.72
CA ILE A 65 20.34 28.90 3.61
C ILE A 65 20.48 29.79 2.37
N PRO A 66 21.63 29.82 1.67
CA PRO A 66 21.81 30.67 0.50
C PRO A 66 20.96 30.20 -0.68
N ASP A 67 20.81 28.89 -0.83
CA ASP A 67 20.11 28.26 -1.94
C ASP A 67 18.59 28.24 -1.76
N ASN A 68 17.88 27.80 -2.80
CA ASN A 68 16.44 27.58 -2.76
C ASN A 68 16.13 26.27 -2.01
N VAL A 69 15.02 26.26 -1.28
CA VAL A 69 14.53 25.09 -0.54
C VAL A 69 13.11 24.80 -1.01
N GLU A 70 12.88 23.62 -1.59
CA GLU A 70 11.56 23.21 -2.08
C GLU A 70 10.69 22.62 -0.96
N MET A 71 11.31 21.83 -0.07
CA MET A 71 10.64 21.15 1.03
C MET A 71 11.33 21.41 2.37
N ALA A 72 10.55 21.61 3.44
CA ALA A 72 11.07 21.62 4.81
C ALA A 72 10.44 20.54 5.69
N VAL A 73 11.29 19.76 6.37
CA VAL A 73 10.88 18.86 7.46
C VAL A 73 11.08 19.60 8.79
N ILE A 74 10.03 19.69 9.60
CA ILE A 74 10.03 20.48 10.84
C ILE A 74 9.87 19.53 12.03
N ALA A 75 10.94 19.38 12.80
CA ALA A 75 11.06 18.49 13.95
C ALA A 75 11.56 19.24 15.21
N VAL A 76 10.96 20.39 15.51
CA VAL A 76 11.24 21.24 16.68
C VAL A 76 10.06 21.24 17.67
N PRO A 77 10.22 21.65 18.94
CA PRO A 77 9.08 21.77 19.85
C PRO A 77 7.95 22.65 19.28
N SER A 78 6.68 22.31 19.57
CA SER A 78 5.48 22.98 19.02
C SER A 78 5.51 24.50 19.19
N SER A 79 6.07 25.01 20.28
CA SER A 79 6.23 26.44 20.57
C SER A 79 7.02 27.21 19.50
N PHE A 80 7.89 26.53 18.73
CA PHE A 80 8.71 27.15 17.69
C PHE A 80 8.14 26.94 16.27
N VAL A 81 7.17 26.04 16.10
CA VAL A 81 6.71 25.62 14.77
C VAL A 81 6.11 26.78 13.97
N LEU A 82 5.27 27.63 14.56
CA LEU A 82 4.67 28.76 13.85
C LEU A 82 5.73 29.73 13.31
N HIS A 83 6.78 29.99 14.08
CA HIS A 83 7.87 30.86 13.67
C HIS A 83 8.63 30.25 12.49
N VAL A 84 9.02 28.98 12.60
CA VAL A 84 9.73 28.26 11.53
C VAL A 84 8.90 28.21 10.24
N VAL A 85 7.59 27.94 10.34
CA VAL A 85 6.70 27.88 9.17
C VAL A 85 6.55 29.25 8.50
N GLU A 86 6.49 30.33 9.29
CA GLU A 86 6.51 31.70 8.74
C GLU A 86 7.83 32.01 8.01
N GLU A 87 8.97 31.55 8.54
CA GLU A 87 10.27 31.66 7.84
C GLU A 87 10.30 30.85 6.54
N CYS A 88 9.78 29.62 6.56
CA CYS A 88 9.66 28.78 5.36
C CYS A 88 8.85 29.49 4.27
N GLY A 89 7.72 30.10 4.65
CA GLY A 89 6.87 30.87 3.75
C GLY A 89 7.60 32.07 3.12
N LYS A 90 8.36 32.83 3.92
CA LYS A 90 9.18 33.96 3.44
C LYS A 90 10.33 33.50 2.53
N LYS A 91 10.92 32.35 2.82
CA LYS A 91 11.98 31.73 2.00
C LYS A 91 11.44 31.16 0.68
N GLY A 92 10.12 30.99 0.55
CA GLY A 92 9.46 30.49 -0.66
C GLY A 92 9.33 28.98 -0.74
N VAL A 93 9.53 28.27 0.38
CA VAL A 93 9.30 26.83 0.50
C VAL A 93 7.87 26.49 0.07
N LYS A 94 7.67 25.34 -0.59
CA LYS A 94 6.36 24.92 -1.11
C LYS A 94 5.77 23.73 -0.36
N GLY A 95 6.62 22.79 0.04
CA GLY A 95 6.22 21.59 0.76
C GLY A 95 6.68 21.58 2.22
N LEU A 96 5.79 21.19 3.13
CA LEU A 96 6.10 21.04 4.55
C LEU A 96 5.74 19.64 5.06
N VAL A 97 6.61 19.07 5.89
CA VAL A 97 6.31 17.90 6.72
C VAL A 97 6.53 18.29 8.18
N VAL A 98 5.43 18.50 8.90
CA VAL A 98 5.48 18.95 10.30
C VAL A 98 5.37 17.76 11.22
N VAL A 99 6.52 17.24 11.64
CA VAL A 99 6.64 16.06 12.49
C VAL A 99 6.15 16.34 13.91
N SER A 100 6.38 17.57 14.37
CA SER A 100 6.08 18.01 15.74
C SER A 100 4.64 17.73 16.16
N ALA A 101 4.48 17.09 17.32
CA ALA A 101 3.23 16.99 18.06
C ALA A 101 3.01 18.23 18.95
N GLY A 102 1.94 18.25 19.74
CA GLY A 102 1.51 19.36 20.59
C GLY A 102 0.40 20.22 19.98
N PHE A 103 -0.44 19.66 19.11
CA PHE A 103 -1.48 20.36 18.36
C PHE A 103 -2.87 19.83 18.74
N ARG A 104 -3.81 19.69 17.79
CA ARG A 104 -5.23 19.36 18.06
C ARG A 104 -5.43 18.11 18.92
N GLU A 105 -4.51 17.15 18.87
CA GLU A 105 -4.53 15.95 19.70
C GLU A 105 -4.40 16.23 21.21
N THR A 106 -3.95 17.43 21.59
CA THR A 106 -3.82 17.88 22.99
C THR A 106 -5.03 18.63 23.53
N GLY A 107 -6.07 18.83 22.70
CA GLY A 107 -7.31 19.52 23.10
C GLY A 107 -7.41 20.94 22.56
N LYS A 108 -8.11 21.82 23.28
CA LYS A 108 -8.54 23.14 22.77
C LYS A 108 -7.37 24.06 22.41
N ASP A 109 -6.41 24.22 23.30
CA ASP A 109 -5.26 25.12 23.08
C ASP A 109 -4.40 24.65 21.89
N GLY A 110 -4.21 23.33 21.77
CA GLY A 110 -3.53 22.74 20.63
C GLY A 110 -4.31 22.85 19.32
N ALA A 111 -5.65 22.82 19.36
CA ALA A 111 -6.49 23.09 18.20
C ALA A 111 -6.35 24.54 17.72
N GLU A 112 -6.33 25.52 18.63
CA GLU A 112 -6.08 26.93 18.29
C GLU A 112 -4.68 27.14 17.69
N LEU A 113 -3.68 26.41 18.19
CA LEU A 113 -2.33 26.42 17.64
C LEU A 113 -2.28 25.81 16.23
N GLU A 114 -3.00 24.72 15.99
CA GLU A 114 -3.12 24.08 14.68
C GLU A 114 -3.83 24.98 13.66
N ASP A 115 -4.89 25.67 14.08
CA ASP A 115 -5.62 26.60 13.20
C ASP A 115 -4.72 27.77 12.76
N LYS A 116 -3.90 28.29 13.68
CA LYS A 116 -2.86 29.29 13.36
C LYS A 116 -1.82 28.72 12.39
N LEU A 117 -1.33 27.51 12.63
CA LEU A 117 -0.39 26.83 11.73
C LEU A 117 -0.95 26.75 10.31
N VAL A 118 -2.17 26.21 10.14
CA VAL A 118 -2.83 26.09 8.83
C VAL A 118 -3.03 27.45 8.17
N SER A 119 -3.34 28.50 8.95
CA SER A 119 -3.49 29.85 8.41
C SER A 119 -2.20 30.39 7.78
N ILE A 120 -1.03 30.14 8.40
CA ILE A 120 0.27 30.55 7.87
C ILE A 120 0.60 29.74 6.61
N VAL A 121 0.40 28.42 6.65
CA VAL A 121 0.62 27.53 5.49
C VAL A 121 -0.16 28.05 4.27
N ARG A 122 -1.45 28.35 4.45
CA ARG A 122 -2.30 28.88 3.38
C ARG A 122 -1.92 30.29 2.92
N LYS A 123 -1.53 31.18 3.85
CA LYS A 123 -1.09 32.55 3.54
C LYS A 123 0.05 32.58 2.51
N TYR A 124 0.98 31.63 2.59
CA TYR A 124 2.13 31.54 1.68
C TYR A 124 1.93 30.55 0.51
N GLY A 125 0.74 29.95 0.40
CA GLY A 125 0.45 28.95 -0.64
C GLY A 125 1.28 27.67 -0.51
N MET A 126 1.68 27.31 0.72
CA MET A 126 2.40 26.07 1.02
C MET A 126 1.42 24.89 1.15
N ARG A 127 1.92 23.67 0.98
CA ARG A 127 1.22 22.42 1.31
C ARG A 127 1.88 21.76 2.50
N MET A 128 1.09 21.03 3.30
CA MET A 128 1.60 20.43 4.53
C MET A 128 1.03 19.04 4.80
N ILE A 129 1.91 18.08 5.07
CA ILE A 129 1.59 16.82 5.75
C ILE A 129 1.78 17.00 7.26
N GLY A 130 0.80 16.55 8.05
CA GLY A 130 0.78 16.66 9.51
C GLY A 130 -0.19 17.75 10.04
N PRO A 131 0.11 18.36 11.21
CA PRO A 131 1.24 18.08 12.09
C PRO A 131 1.12 16.69 12.76
N ASN A 132 2.02 16.38 13.70
CA ASN A 132 2.01 15.12 14.46
C ASN A 132 2.07 13.90 13.52
N THR A 133 3.06 13.90 12.63
CA THR A 133 3.29 12.82 11.66
C THR A 133 4.65 12.17 11.90
N LEU A 134 4.79 10.91 11.51
CA LEU A 134 6.11 10.28 11.39
C LEU A 134 6.94 10.75 10.20
N GLY A 135 6.31 11.48 9.29
CA GLY A 135 6.88 11.92 8.03
C GLY A 135 6.41 11.07 6.85
N ILE A 136 7.19 11.12 5.78
CA ILE A 136 6.86 10.46 4.51
C ILE A 136 8.05 9.69 3.95
N VAL A 137 7.74 8.71 3.10
CA VAL A 137 8.69 7.98 2.28
C VAL A 137 8.19 8.02 0.83
N ASN A 138 9.11 8.24 -0.11
CA ASN A 138 8.92 8.02 -1.54
C ASN A 138 10.13 7.25 -2.08
N GLU A 139 9.97 5.94 -2.23
CA GLU A 139 11.03 5.03 -2.67
C GLU A 139 11.57 5.39 -4.06
N PRO A 140 10.74 5.66 -5.09
CA PRO A 140 11.22 6.09 -6.40
C PRO A 140 12.11 7.35 -6.39
N ALA A 141 11.90 8.24 -5.41
CA ALA A 141 12.69 9.47 -5.26
C ALA A 141 13.92 9.29 -4.34
N GLY A 142 14.13 8.09 -3.78
CA GLY A 142 15.14 7.85 -2.73
C GLY A 142 14.88 8.67 -1.47
N LEU A 143 13.65 9.11 -1.22
CA LEU A 143 13.31 10.04 -0.16
C LEU A 143 12.77 9.30 1.06
N ASN A 144 13.50 9.33 2.18
CA ASN A 144 13.00 8.93 3.49
C ASN A 144 13.00 10.12 4.46
N ALA A 145 12.02 11.02 4.32
CA ALA A 145 11.78 12.14 5.24
C ALA A 145 10.91 11.71 6.43
N SER A 146 11.27 10.58 7.05
CA SER A 146 10.54 9.98 8.16
C SER A 146 11.49 9.34 9.18
N VAL A 147 10.93 8.81 10.27
CA VAL A 147 11.68 8.03 11.26
C VAL A 147 11.76 6.53 10.95
N ILE A 148 11.17 6.06 9.83
CA ILE A 148 11.24 4.66 9.38
C ILE A 148 12.69 4.26 9.13
N GLY A 149 13.11 3.11 9.65
CA GLY A 149 14.54 2.81 9.77
C GLY A 149 15.32 2.58 8.47
N LYS A 150 14.64 2.26 7.37
CA LYS A 150 15.23 2.06 6.04
C LYS A 150 14.21 2.39 4.95
N LEU A 151 14.70 2.72 3.76
CA LEU A 151 13.85 2.83 2.58
C LEU A 151 13.23 1.44 2.27
N PRO A 152 11.93 1.36 1.94
CA PRO A 152 11.33 0.12 1.48
C PRO A 152 11.98 -0.42 0.21
N GLY A 153 11.81 -1.73 -0.03
CA GLY A 153 12.11 -2.29 -1.35
C GLY A 153 11.11 -1.79 -2.40
N GLN A 154 11.52 -1.86 -3.68
CA GLN A 154 10.67 -1.47 -4.80
C GLN A 154 9.33 -2.22 -4.81
N GLY A 155 8.25 -1.47 -5.00
CA GLY A 155 6.90 -1.98 -5.13
C GLY A 155 5.93 -0.89 -5.55
N SER A 156 4.69 -1.27 -5.87
CA SER A 156 3.67 -0.32 -6.34
C SER A 156 2.63 0.05 -5.27
N ILE A 157 2.80 -0.45 -4.04
CA ILE A 157 1.88 -0.21 -2.93
C ILE A 157 2.20 1.15 -2.29
N SER A 158 1.24 2.06 -2.30
CA SER A 158 1.31 3.32 -1.54
C SER A 158 0.46 3.20 -0.27
N PHE A 159 1.10 3.32 0.88
CA PHE A 159 0.49 3.12 2.19
C PHE A 159 0.21 4.45 2.89
N ILE A 160 -1.07 4.79 3.06
CA ILE A 160 -1.54 5.94 3.84
C ILE A 160 -1.90 5.47 5.24
N THR A 161 -1.32 6.08 6.26
CA THR A 161 -1.62 5.77 7.65
C THR A 161 -1.94 7.01 8.46
N GLN A 162 -3.07 6.99 9.16
CA GLN A 162 -3.40 8.01 10.16
C GLN A 162 -2.67 7.76 11.49
N SER A 163 -2.43 6.50 11.87
CA SER A 163 -1.70 6.17 13.08
C SER A 163 -0.20 6.32 12.84
N GLY A 164 0.47 7.10 13.70
CA GLY A 164 1.91 7.26 13.70
C GLY A 164 2.61 5.95 14.06
N THR A 165 2.81 5.68 15.35
CA THR A 165 3.61 4.54 15.83
C THR A 165 3.22 3.19 15.23
N LEU A 166 1.93 2.93 15.02
CA LEU A 166 1.49 1.71 14.34
C LEU A 166 1.87 1.72 12.85
N GLY A 167 1.72 2.86 12.17
CA GLY A 167 2.15 3.03 10.78
C GLY A 167 3.65 2.79 10.58
N LEU A 168 4.50 3.25 11.51
CA LEU A 168 5.94 2.92 11.54
C LEU A 168 6.15 1.42 11.64
N ALA A 169 5.56 0.77 12.64
CA ALA A 169 5.73 -0.65 12.88
C ALA A 169 5.25 -1.50 11.68
N ILE A 170 4.13 -1.12 11.07
CA ILE A 170 3.61 -1.77 9.87
C ILE A 170 4.57 -1.57 8.69
N ALA A 171 5.04 -0.35 8.44
CA ALA A 171 5.98 -0.10 7.36
C ALA A 171 7.26 -0.93 7.55
N GLU A 172 7.87 -0.92 8.74
CA GLU A 172 9.06 -1.73 9.00
C GLU A 172 8.80 -3.23 8.84
N TRP A 173 7.66 -3.72 9.33
CA TRP A 173 7.23 -5.10 9.13
C TRP A 173 7.13 -5.47 7.65
N THR A 174 6.50 -4.64 6.81
CA THR A 174 6.40 -4.90 5.37
C THR A 174 7.77 -5.03 4.70
N ILE A 175 8.73 -4.19 5.10
CA ILE A 175 10.09 -4.24 4.56
C ILE A 175 10.79 -5.54 4.99
N ASP A 176 10.60 -5.98 6.23
CA ASP A 176 11.21 -7.20 6.75
C ASP A 176 10.64 -8.47 6.11
N ILE A 177 9.34 -8.50 5.78
CA ILE A 177 8.74 -9.64 5.06
C ILE A 177 8.94 -9.55 3.54
N GLY A 178 9.52 -8.46 3.04
CA GLY A 178 9.85 -8.25 1.63
C GLY A 178 8.66 -7.80 0.76
N ILE A 179 7.65 -7.17 1.34
CA ILE A 179 6.61 -6.45 0.60
C ILE A 179 7.14 -5.04 0.28
N GLY A 180 7.34 -4.76 -1.01
CA GLY A 180 7.80 -3.46 -1.47
C GLY A 180 6.72 -2.39 -1.38
N LEU A 181 7.10 -1.18 -0.97
CA LEU A 181 6.21 -0.02 -0.88
C LEU A 181 6.76 1.11 -1.74
N SER A 182 5.90 1.72 -2.56
CA SER A 182 6.24 2.91 -3.34
C SER A 182 6.34 4.15 -2.45
N LYS A 183 5.30 4.37 -1.64
CA LYS A 183 5.21 5.52 -0.74
C LYS A 183 4.64 5.12 0.60
N VAL A 184 5.12 5.76 1.67
CA VAL A 184 4.51 5.67 3.01
C VAL A 184 4.17 7.08 3.46
N ILE A 185 2.92 7.31 3.81
CA ILE A 185 2.40 8.65 4.10
C ILE A 185 1.73 8.62 5.46
N SER A 186 2.47 9.02 6.50
CA SER A 186 1.88 9.25 7.81
C SER A 186 1.18 10.60 7.79
N THR A 187 -0.14 10.61 7.96
CA THR A 187 -0.94 11.83 7.78
C THR A 187 -1.08 12.67 9.05
N GLY A 188 -0.86 12.05 10.21
CA GLY A 188 -1.01 12.70 11.51
C GLY A 188 -2.40 13.30 11.69
N ASN A 189 -2.44 14.56 12.11
CA ASN A 189 -3.70 15.25 12.41
C ASN A 189 -4.53 15.62 11.16
N LYS A 190 -3.97 15.48 9.94
CA LYS A 190 -4.63 15.86 8.67
C LYS A 190 -5.12 17.31 8.68
N ALA A 191 -4.28 18.24 9.12
CA ALA A 191 -4.71 19.62 9.37
C ALA A 191 -4.88 20.43 8.08
N GLU A 192 -4.04 20.18 7.07
CA GLU A 192 -4.11 20.84 5.76
C GLU A 192 -4.38 19.84 4.65
N THR A 193 -3.47 18.90 4.42
CA THR A 193 -3.64 17.79 3.47
C THR A 193 -4.29 16.59 4.17
N ASP A 194 -5.34 16.03 3.56
CA ASP A 194 -6.04 14.84 4.08
C ASP A 194 -6.13 13.70 3.04
N ASP A 195 -6.88 12.65 3.39
CA ASP A 195 -7.06 11.44 2.59
C ASP A 195 -7.49 11.74 1.14
N VAL A 196 -8.36 12.74 0.93
CA VAL A 196 -8.89 13.07 -0.41
C VAL A 196 -7.77 13.60 -1.30
N ASP A 197 -6.95 14.52 -0.80
CA ASP A 197 -5.86 15.11 -1.60
C ASP A 197 -4.81 14.05 -1.94
N LEU A 198 -4.56 13.13 -1.01
CA LEU A 198 -3.62 12.03 -1.22
C LEU A 198 -4.15 11.02 -2.24
N ILE A 199 -5.44 10.69 -2.22
CA ILE A 199 -6.05 9.84 -3.24
C ILE A 199 -5.92 10.48 -4.61
N GLU A 200 -6.27 11.76 -4.75
CA GLU A 200 -6.18 12.46 -6.05
C GLU A 200 -4.72 12.54 -6.55
N TYR A 201 -3.74 12.74 -5.66
CA TYR A 201 -2.32 12.69 -6.00
C TYR A 201 -1.89 11.28 -6.45
N LEU A 202 -2.18 10.27 -5.63
CA LEU A 202 -1.76 8.89 -5.88
C LEU A 202 -2.45 8.27 -7.09
N ASP A 203 -3.66 8.70 -7.45
CA ASP A 203 -4.34 8.26 -8.68
C ASP A 203 -3.53 8.65 -9.94
N ASN A 204 -2.84 9.79 -9.91
CA ASN A 204 -2.04 10.29 -11.02
C ASN A 204 -0.55 9.90 -10.96
N ASP A 205 -0.11 9.28 -9.86
CA ASP A 205 1.29 8.90 -9.63
C ASP A 205 1.66 7.57 -10.31
N PRO A 206 2.52 7.54 -11.34
CA PRO A 206 2.79 6.33 -12.09
C PRO A 206 3.46 5.22 -11.27
N SER A 207 4.12 5.54 -10.14
CA SER A 207 4.74 4.52 -9.29
C SER A 207 3.76 3.82 -8.36
N THR A 208 2.57 4.38 -8.17
CA THR A 208 1.50 3.77 -7.37
C THR A 208 0.62 2.91 -8.26
N GLY A 209 0.55 1.61 -7.96
CA GLY A 209 -0.42 0.67 -8.56
C GLY A 209 -1.62 0.41 -7.66
N VAL A 210 -1.45 0.50 -6.34
CA VAL A 210 -2.50 0.22 -5.34
C VAL A 210 -2.33 1.10 -4.11
N ILE A 211 -3.46 1.53 -3.52
CA ILE A 211 -3.47 2.36 -2.31
C ILE A 211 -3.96 1.52 -1.12
N ALA A 212 -3.10 1.34 -0.13
CA ALA A 212 -3.43 0.72 1.15
C ALA A 212 -3.67 1.82 2.21
N MET A 213 -4.73 1.70 3.01
CA MET A 213 -5.13 2.74 3.95
C MET A 213 -5.41 2.20 5.35
N TYR A 214 -4.84 2.83 6.36
CA TYR A 214 -5.24 2.68 7.76
C TYR A 214 -5.98 3.95 8.21
N ILE A 215 -7.30 3.82 8.43
CA ILE A 215 -8.22 4.95 8.62
C ILE A 215 -8.83 4.90 10.03
N GLU A 216 -8.65 5.96 10.80
CA GLU A 216 -9.33 6.14 12.10
C GLU A 216 -10.59 6.99 11.93
N GLY A 217 -10.49 8.06 11.13
CA GLY A 217 -11.62 8.95 10.80
C GLY A 217 -11.40 9.73 9.52
N ILE A 218 -12.47 10.27 8.93
CA ILE A 218 -12.45 11.05 7.68
C ILE A 218 -13.14 12.40 7.93
N LYS A 219 -12.47 13.50 7.57
CA LYS A 219 -13.03 14.86 7.72
C LYS A 219 -13.99 15.21 6.59
N ARG A 220 -13.57 15.02 5.33
CA ARG A 220 -14.33 15.40 4.12
C ARG A 220 -15.09 14.21 3.52
N GLY A 221 -15.99 13.60 4.30
CA GLY A 221 -16.64 12.32 3.98
C GLY A 221 -17.22 12.20 2.56
N ARG A 222 -17.99 13.18 2.10
CA ARG A 222 -18.56 13.14 0.73
C ARG A 222 -17.49 13.20 -0.35
N LYS A 223 -16.54 14.14 -0.23
CA LYS A 223 -15.42 14.28 -1.17
C LYS A 223 -14.52 13.06 -1.18
N PHE A 224 -14.33 12.40 -0.03
CA PHE A 224 -13.62 11.14 0.05
C PHE A 224 -14.28 10.04 -0.78
N ILE A 225 -15.61 9.88 -0.66
CA ILE A 225 -16.35 8.90 -1.46
C ILE A 225 -16.20 9.24 -2.94
N ASP A 226 -16.36 10.51 -3.32
CA ASP A 226 -16.27 10.93 -4.72
C ASP A 226 -14.85 10.69 -5.29
N ALA A 227 -13.80 11.08 -4.56
CA ALA A 227 -12.40 10.88 -4.96
C ALA A 227 -12.03 9.40 -5.05
N ALA A 228 -12.40 8.59 -4.05
CA ALA A 228 -12.15 7.16 -4.05
C ALA A 228 -12.89 6.45 -5.18
N ARG A 229 -14.13 6.85 -5.47
CA ARG A 229 -14.91 6.28 -6.58
C ARG A 229 -14.37 6.65 -7.95
N SER A 230 -13.76 7.82 -8.10
CA SER A 230 -13.13 8.25 -9.35
C SER A 230 -11.71 7.72 -9.54
N CYS A 231 -11.08 7.24 -8.46
CA CYS A 231 -9.75 6.67 -8.48
C CYS A 231 -9.72 5.45 -9.41
N LYS A 232 -8.74 5.40 -10.31
CA LYS A 232 -8.55 4.30 -11.26
C LYS A 232 -7.81 3.12 -10.63
N LYS A 233 -7.21 3.35 -9.46
CA LYS A 233 -6.37 2.39 -8.76
C LYS A 233 -7.14 1.70 -7.65
N PRO A 234 -6.92 0.39 -7.45
CA PRO A 234 -7.51 -0.33 -6.35
C PRO A 234 -7.14 0.31 -5.01
N MET A 235 -8.12 0.35 -4.11
CA MET A 235 -7.97 0.88 -2.77
C MET A 235 -8.40 -0.18 -1.76
N ILE A 236 -7.53 -0.45 -0.77
CA ILE A 236 -7.80 -1.37 0.33
C ILE A 236 -7.70 -0.58 1.63
N ALA A 237 -8.67 -0.76 2.52
CA ALA A 237 -8.72 0.00 3.77
C ALA A 237 -9.05 -0.85 4.98
N ILE A 238 -8.29 -0.62 6.06
CA ILE A 238 -8.68 -0.98 7.43
C ILE A 238 -9.35 0.25 8.05
N LYS A 239 -10.59 0.08 8.53
CA LYS A 239 -11.26 1.06 9.39
C LYS A 239 -11.12 0.61 10.85
N THR A 240 -10.53 1.45 11.70
CA THR A 240 -10.42 1.17 13.14
C THR A 240 -11.55 1.81 13.93
N GLY A 241 -11.65 1.51 15.23
CA GLY A 241 -12.73 2.04 16.07
C GLY A 241 -14.13 1.54 15.67
N ARG A 242 -14.22 0.28 15.22
CA ARG A 242 -15.46 -0.35 14.69
C ARG A 242 -16.48 -0.66 15.77
N SER A 243 -16.01 -1.06 16.95
CA SER A 243 -16.86 -1.30 18.12
C SER A 243 -17.08 0.01 18.88
N GLU A 244 -18.13 0.10 19.69
CA GLU A 244 -18.37 1.28 20.52
C GLU A 244 -17.16 1.64 21.40
N ARG A 245 -16.52 0.62 22.00
CA ARG A 245 -15.32 0.81 22.83
C ARG A 245 -14.14 1.30 22.00
N GLY A 246 -13.91 0.72 20.81
CA GLY A 246 -12.86 1.15 19.91
C GLY A 246 -13.09 2.58 19.39
N SER A 247 -14.34 2.91 19.05
CA SER A 247 -14.75 4.25 18.61
C SER A 247 -14.46 5.30 19.68
N ARG A 248 -14.78 5.01 20.96
CA ARG A 248 -14.41 5.87 22.09
C ARG A 248 -12.90 6.01 22.26
N ALA A 249 -12.13 4.92 22.09
CA ALA A 249 -10.68 4.97 22.19
C ALA A 249 -10.06 5.86 21.09
N VAL A 250 -10.56 5.76 19.85
CA VAL A 250 -10.13 6.64 18.73
C VAL A 250 -10.44 8.10 19.04
N PHE A 251 -11.63 8.39 19.57
CA PHE A 251 -12.02 9.75 19.97
C PHE A 251 -11.08 10.33 21.02
N SER A 252 -10.77 9.57 22.08
CA SER A 252 -9.82 10.01 23.11
C SER A 252 -8.38 10.17 22.61
N HIS A 253 -7.99 9.39 21.60
CA HIS A 253 -6.63 9.40 21.05
C HIS A 253 -6.37 10.54 20.05
N THR A 254 -7.38 10.91 19.24
CA THR A 254 -7.21 11.88 18.14
C THR A 254 -8.06 13.14 18.28
N GLY A 255 -9.00 13.17 19.22
CA GLY A 255 -10.01 14.22 19.31
C GLY A 255 -11.01 14.24 18.14
N SER A 256 -10.97 13.24 17.25
CA SER A 256 -11.86 13.14 16.09
C SER A 256 -13.04 12.21 16.36
N ILE A 257 -14.25 12.64 15.97
CA ILE A 257 -15.45 11.81 16.08
C ILE A 257 -15.31 10.63 15.12
N ALA A 258 -15.20 9.42 15.68
CA ALA A 258 -15.31 8.20 14.91
C ALA A 258 -16.76 8.06 14.41
N GLY A 259 -16.94 8.12 13.09
CA GLY A 259 -18.24 7.87 12.45
C GLY A 259 -18.69 6.42 12.60
N SER A 260 -20.00 6.17 12.49
CA SER A 260 -20.58 4.83 12.61
C SER A 260 -19.94 3.84 11.64
N ASP A 261 -19.61 2.64 12.15
CA ASP A 261 -18.96 1.60 11.36
C ASP A 261 -19.81 1.16 10.14
N GLU A 262 -21.13 1.17 10.30
CA GLU A 262 -22.09 0.83 9.24
C GLU A 262 -22.04 1.85 8.10
N ILE A 263 -21.89 3.14 8.44
CA ILE A 263 -21.76 4.22 7.45
C ILE A 263 -20.45 4.03 6.68
N PHE A 264 -19.35 3.70 7.36
CA PHE A 264 -18.08 3.39 6.69
C PHE A 264 -18.19 2.17 5.77
N THR A 265 -18.87 1.10 6.20
CA THR A 265 -19.14 -0.07 5.33
C THR A 265 -19.89 0.32 4.07
N ALA A 266 -20.97 1.09 4.20
CA ALA A 266 -21.76 1.54 3.06
C ALA A 266 -20.97 2.47 2.14
N ALA A 267 -20.20 3.41 2.71
CA ALA A 267 -19.37 4.36 1.98
C ALA A 267 -18.26 3.65 1.19
N PHE A 268 -17.54 2.71 1.82
CA PHE A 268 -16.48 1.95 1.15
C PHE A 268 -17.03 1.11 0.00
N ARG A 269 -18.18 0.44 0.21
CA ARG A 269 -18.86 -0.30 -0.86
C ARG A 269 -19.27 0.60 -2.04
N GLN A 270 -19.79 1.80 -1.76
CA GLN A 270 -20.17 2.76 -2.80
C GLN A 270 -18.96 3.33 -3.57
N ALA A 271 -17.83 3.45 -2.89
CA ALA A 271 -16.58 3.96 -3.44
C ALA A 271 -15.71 2.88 -4.11
N GLY A 272 -16.04 1.59 -3.96
CA GLY A 272 -15.22 0.49 -4.48
C GLY A 272 -13.98 0.19 -3.66
N ILE A 273 -13.92 0.69 -2.42
CA ILE A 273 -12.83 0.41 -1.48
C ILE A 273 -13.04 -0.98 -0.90
N ILE A 274 -12.00 -1.81 -1.00
CA ILE A 274 -11.97 -3.14 -0.42
C ILE A 274 -11.71 -3.00 1.07
N ARG A 275 -12.75 -3.21 1.86
CA ARG A 275 -12.63 -3.22 3.32
C ARG A 275 -12.03 -4.55 3.79
N VAL A 276 -11.05 -4.46 4.67
CA VAL A 276 -10.41 -5.60 5.34
C VAL A 276 -10.36 -5.39 6.85
N ASP A 277 -10.14 -6.47 7.59
CA ASP A 277 -10.31 -6.47 9.04
C ASP A 277 -8.98 -6.54 9.81
N THR A 278 -7.90 -6.97 9.16
CA THR A 278 -6.58 -7.15 9.78
C THR A 278 -5.47 -6.54 8.92
N ILE A 279 -4.31 -6.31 9.54
CA ILE A 279 -3.10 -5.82 8.87
C ILE A 279 -2.63 -6.83 7.82
N ASP A 280 -2.67 -8.13 8.14
CA ASP A 280 -2.34 -9.20 7.20
C ASP A 280 -3.23 -9.12 5.96
N GLU A 281 -4.55 -8.97 6.13
CA GLU A 281 -5.48 -8.88 5.00
C GLU A 281 -5.26 -7.62 4.13
N LEU A 282 -4.85 -6.51 4.74
CA LEU A 282 -4.53 -5.27 4.01
C LEU A 282 -3.38 -5.49 3.05
N PHE A 283 -2.28 -6.05 3.54
CA PHE A 283 -1.10 -6.26 2.70
C PHE A 283 -1.19 -7.51 1.83
N ASP A 284 -1.97 -8.52 2.23
CA ASP A 284 -2.27 -9.65 1.37
C ASP A 284 -3.02 -9.23 0.10
N ALA A 285 -4.06 -8.42 0.26
CA ALA A 285 -4.80 -7.87 -0.87
C ALA A 285 -3.94 -6.87 -1.65
N ALA A 286 -3.24 -5.95 -0.98
CA ALA A 286 -2.38 -4.99 -1.68
C ALA A 286 -1.29 -5.68 -2.52
N LEU A 287 -0.70 -6.77 -2.03
CA LEU A 287 0.30 -7.54 -2.76
C LEU A 287 -0.28 -8.18 -4.04
N SER A 288 -1.51 -8.72 -4.00
CA SER A 288 -2.14 -9.28 -5.20
C SER A 288 -2.39 -8.21 -6.25
N PHE A 289 -2.96 -7.05 -5.88
CA PHE A 289 -3.15 -5.92 -6.80
C PHE A 289 -1.84 -5.34 -7.33
N SER A 290 -0.76 -5.35 -6.54
CA SER A 290 0.53 -4.81 -6.96
C SER A 290 1.23 -5.69 -8.00
N CYS A 291 0.87 -6.96 -8.09
CA CYS A 291 1.65 -7.93 -8.86
C CYS A 291 0.85 -8.68 -9.94
N GLN A 292 -0.48 -8.60 -9.94
CA GLN A 292 -1.34 -9.37 -10.83
C GLN A 292 -2.40 -8.51 -11.53
N PRO A 293 -2.78 -8.87 -12.77
CA PRO A 293 -3.93 -8.26 -13.45
C PRO A 293 -5.25 -8.63 -12.73
N LEU A 294 -6.33 -7.94 -13.10
CA LEU A 294 -7.66 -8.34 -12.64
C LEU A 294 -8.13 -9.57 -13.45
N PRO A 295 -8.79 -10.55 -12.82
CA PRO A 295 -9.43 -11.64 -13.55
C PRO A 295 -10.63 -11.10 -14.34
N GLU A 296 -10.98 -11.75 -15.45
CA GLU A 296 -12.16 -11.35 -16.24
C GLU A 296 -13.48 -11.74 -15.56
N GLY A 297 -13.46 -12.82 -14.79
CA GLY A 297 -14.56 -13.34 -13.99
C GLY A 297 -14.09 -14.02 -12.70
N ASN A 298 -14.86 -15.01 -12.21
CA ASN A 298 -14.63 -15.71 -10.96
C ASN A 298 -14.47 -17.23 -11.12
N ASN A 299 -14.21 -17.73 -12.33
CA ASN A 299 -13.92 -19.13 -12.60
C ASN A 299 -12.43 -19.41 -12.37
N VAL A 300 -12.12 -20.34 -11.48
CA VAL A 300 -10.76 -20.55 -10.98
C VAL A 300 -10.36 -22.01 -11.13
N ALA A 301 -9.10 -22.21 -11.51
CA ALA A 301 -8.44 -23.50 -11.39
C ALA A 301 -7.38 -23.50 -10.31
N ILE A 302 -7.24 -24.65 -9.67
CA ILE A 302 -6.25 -24.88 -8.62
C ILE A 302 -5.31 -25.99 -9.09
N ILE A 303 -4.01 -25.80 -8.89
CA ILE A 303 -3.01 -26.86 -8.99
C ILE A 303 -2.31 -27.00 -7.63
N SER A 304 -2.10 -28.22 -7.17
CA SER A 304 -1.39 -28.53 -5.93
C SER A 304 -0.58 -29.81 -6.07
N ASN A 305 0.56 -29.90 -5.39
CA ASN A 305 1.23 -31.19 -5.14
C ASN A 305 0.74 -31.92 -3.87
N GLY A 306 -0.22 -31.35 -3.15
CA GLY A 306 -0.84 -31.98 -1.98
C GLY A 306 -2.34 -31.78 -1.94
N GLY A 307 -3.11 -32.88 -2.02
CA GLY A 307 -4.57 -32.86 -2.02
C GLY A 307 -5.22 -32.21 -0.80
N GLY A 308 -4.62 -32.30 0.39
CA GLY A 308 -5.16 -31.63 1.58
C GLY A 308 -5.23 -30.10 1.45
N ALA A 309 -4.22 -29.50 0.81
CA ALA A 309 -4.18 -28.05 0.61
C ALA A 309 -5.15 -27.59 -0.49
N SER A 310 -5.41 -28.41 -1.52
CA SER A 310 -6.41 -28.10 -2.54
C SER A 310 -7.84 -28.21 -1.99
N ILE A 311 -8.11 -29.11 -1.04
CA ILE A 311 -9.39 -29.16 -0.32
C ILE A 311 -9.63 -27.86 0.45
N LEU A 312 -8.67 -27.41 1.26
CA LEU A 312 -8.77 -26.14 2.00
C LEU A 312 -8.96 -24.94 1.06
N ALA A 313 -8.25 -24.92 -0.08
CA ALA A 313 -8.43 -23.89 -1.10
C ALA A 313 -9.84 -23.91 -1.70
N THR A 314 -10.39 -25.10 -1.97
CA THR A 314 -11.73 -25.28 -2.53
C THR A 314 -12.80 -24.78 -1.56
N ASP A 315 -12.74 -25.19 -0.28
CA ASP A 315 -13.66 -24.71 0.75
C ASP A 315 -13.61 -23.18 0.91
N ALA A 316 -12.41 -22.61 0.86
CA ALA A 316 -12.23 -21.17 0.90
C ALA A 316 -12.80 -20.48 -0.36
N CYS A 317 -12.68 -21.10 -1.54
CA CYS A 317 -13.25 -20.58 -2.78
C CYS A 317 -14.77 -20.54 -2.69
N GLU A 318 -15.42 -21.62 -2.26
CA GLU A 318 -16.87 -21.67 -2.05
C GLU A 318 -17.34 -20.59 -1.07
N LYS A 319 -16.65 -20.45 0.08
CA LYS A 319 -16.95 -19.42 1.09
C LYS A 319 -16.88 -18.00 0.52
N HIS A 320 -16.05 -17.78 -0.49
CA HIS A 320 -15.86 -16.49 -1.14
C HIS A 320 -16.66 -16.32 -2.45
N GLY A 321 -17.48 -17.30 -2.83
CA GLY A 321 -18.27 -17.27 -4.07
C GLY A 321 -17.42 -17.40 -5.34
N ILE A 322 -16.29 -18.08 -5.25
CA ILE A 322 -15.38 -18.35 -6.37
C ILE A 322 -15.71 -19.73 -6.95
N ASN A 323 -15.88 -19.80 -8.27
CA ASN A 323 -16.30 -21.02 -8.95
C ASN A 323 -15.08 -21.89 -9.28
N ILE A 324 -15.06 -23.12 -8.79
CA ILE A 324 -14.12 -24.14 -9.26
C ILE A 324 -14.78 -24.89 -10.42
N VAL A 325 -14.37 -24.56 -11.65
CA VAL A 325 -15.03 -25.03 -12.88
C VAL A 325 -14.40 -26.31 -13.43
N ASN A 326 -15.19 -27.09 -14.15
CA ASN A 326 -14.66 -28.21 -14.93
C ASN A 326 -13.75 -27.69 -16.04
N LEU A 327 -12.61 -28.37 -16.25
CA LEU A 327 -11.66 -28.05 -17.32
C LEU A 327 -12.25 -28.43 -18.68
N GLU A 328 -11.86 -27.70 -19.72
CA GLU A 328 -12.10 -28.13 -21.10
C GLU A 328 -11.43 -29.49 -21.37
N GLU A 329 -12.02 -30.29 -22.26
CA GLU A 329 -11.50 -31.62 -22.59
C GLU A 329 -10.05 -31.54 -23.09
N THR A 330 -9.75 -30.56 -23.95
CA THR A 330 -8.41 -30.28 -24.48
C THR A 330 -7.40 -29.95 -23.38
N THR A 331 -7.82 -29.17 -22.37
CA THR A 331 -6.99 -28.84 -21.20
C THR A 331 -6.72 -30.09 -20.37
N ARG A 332 -7.76 -30.89 -20.12
CA ARG A 332 -7.66 -32.15 -19.36
C ARG A 332 -6.74 -33.16 -20.04
N GLU A 333 -6.83 -33.31 -21.37
CA GLU A 333 -5.95 -34.19 -22.14
C GLU A 333 -4.49 -33.73 -22.06
N ARG A 334 -4.22 -32.43 -22.20
CA ARG A 334 -2.86 -31.89 -22.09
C ARG A 334 -2.27 -32.12 -20.70
N ILE A 335 -3.04 -31.89 -19.65
CA ILE A 335 -2.62 -32.14 -18.26
C ILE A 335 -2.37 -33.63 -18.03
N LYS A 336 -3.27 -34.50 -18.50
CA LYS A 336 -3.12 -35.96 -18.34
C LYS A 336 -1.84 -36.50 -18.99
N ASN A 337 -1.40 -35.92 -20.10
CA ASN A 337 -0.19 -36.37 -20.81
C ASN A 337 1.12 -36.07 -20.05
N VAL A 338 1.11 -35.15 -19.08
CA VAL A 338 2.30 -34.76 -18.32
C VAL A 338 2.25 -35.24 -16.86
N LEU A 339 1.08 -35.61 -16.36
CA LEU A 339 0.90 -36.12 -15.02
C LEU A 339 1.15 -37.62 -14.93
N PRO A 340 1.66 -38.13 -13.78
CA PRO A 340 1.67 -39.56 -13.49
C PRO A 340 0.26 -40.16 -13.47
N ASP A 341 0.12 -41.45 -13.77
CA ASP A 341 -1.19 -42.14 -13.83
C ASP A 341 -2.00 -42.11 -12.53
N PHE A 342 -1.34 -41.95 -11.38
CA PHE A 342 -1.96 -41.90 -10.05
C PHE A 342 -2.35 -40.48 -9.60
N ALA A 343 -2.05 -39.46 -10.40
CA ALA A 343 -2.39 -38.06 -10.15
C ALA A 343 -3.81 -37.73 -10.64
N SER A 344 -4.40 -36.64 -10.15
CA SER A 344 -5.71 -36.15 -10.59
C SER A 344 -5.53 -35.00 -11.57
N GLY A 345 -5.92 -35.21 -12.84
CA GLY A 345 -5.98 -34.15 -13.86
C GLY A 345 -7.29 -33.37 -13.90
N SER A 346 -8.21 -33.58 -12.94
CA SER A 346 -9.44 -32.78 -12.79
C SER A 346 -9.14 -31.47 -12.06
N ASN A 347 -10.10 -30.55 -11.92
CA ASN A 347 -9.92 -29.32 -11.12
C ASN A 347 -10.51 -29.55 -9.71
N PRO A 348 -9.74 -29.43 -8.62
CA PRO A 348 -8.31 -29.11 -8.53
C PRO A 348 -7.36 -30.18 -9.11
N VAL A 349 -6.32 -29.72 -9.81
CA VAL A 349 -5.26 -30.58 -10.34
C VAL A 349 -4.33 -30.98 -9.19
N ASP A 350 -4.21 -32.27 -8.93
CA ASP A 350 -3.33 -32.84 -7.91
C ASP A 350 -2.18 -33.58 -8.57
N THR A 351 -0.95 -33.06 -8.45
CA THR A 351 0.26 -33.68 -9.01
C THR A 351 0.76 -34.87 -8.20
N ALA A 352 0.04 -35.25 -7.13
CA ALA A 352 0.30 -36.39 -6.25
C ALA A 352 1.72 -36.39 -5.68
N GLY A 353 2.15 -35.23 -5.15
CA GLY A 353 3.48 -35.03 -4.58
C GLY A 353 4.58 -34.74 -5.62
N THR A 354 4.29 -34.84 -6.92
CA THR A 354 5.29 -34.61 -7.96
C THR A 354 5.58 -33.13 -8.12
N VAL A 355 6.84 -32.75 -7.96
CA VAL A 355 7.29 -31.35 -8.04
C VAL A 355 8.44 -31.28 -9.04
N SER A 356 8.16 -30.77 -10.24
CA SER A 356 9.17 -30.46 -11.25
C SER A 356 8.82 -29.17 -11.96
N TYR A 357 9.82 -28.57 -12.61
CA TYR A 357 9.61 -27.39 -13.44
C TYR A 357 8.66 -27.69 -14.60
N GLU A 358 8.86 -28.83 -15.28
CA GLU A 358 8.13 -29.21 -16.49
C GLU A 358 6.64 -29.44 -16.20
N ILE A 359 6.31 -30.14 -15.10
CA ILE A 359 4.92 -30.40 -14.72
C ILE A 359 4.21 -29.09 -14.37
N TYR A 360 4.81 -28.26 -13.51
CA TYR A 360 4.19 -26.99 -13.14
C TYR A 360 4.08 -26.06 -14.35
N SER A 361 5.08 -26.05 -15.22
CA SER A 361 5.07 -25.22 -16.43
C SER A 361 3.93 -25.62 -17.36
N GLU A 362 3.85 -26.90 -17.73
CA GLU A 362 2.83 -27.40 -18.66
C GLU A 362 1.42 -27.30 -18.10
N VAL A 363 1.22 -27.65 -16.82
CA VAL A 363 -0.11 -27.60 -16.20
C VAL A 363 -0.57 -26.15 -16.03
N VAL A 364 0.25 -25.26 -15.46
CA VAL A 364 -0.15 -23.85 -15.28
C VAL A 364 -0.42 -23.19 -16.63
N GLN A 365 0.39 -23.48 -17.66
CA GLN A 365 0.13 -22.96 -19.00
C GLN A 365 -1.17 -23.51 -19.61
N ALA A 366 -1.44 -24.81 -19.44
CA ALA A 366 -2.69 -25.41 -19.92
C ALA A 366 -3.92 -24.76 -19.27
N LEU A 367 -3.88 -24.56 -17.94
CA LEU A 367 -4.95 -23.90 -17.19
C LEU A 367 -5.14 -22.44 -17.61
N LEU A 368 -4.06 -21.69 -17.84
CA LEU A 368 -4.16 -20.29 -18.29
C LEU A 368 -4.69 -20.17 -19.73
N ASN A 369 -4.46 -21.18 -20.58
CA ASN A 369 -4.97 -21.21 -21.95
C ASN A 369 -6.44 -21.65 -22.06
N ASP A 370 -6.98 -22.33 -21.05
CA ASP A 370 -8.39 -22.75 -21.00
C ASP A 370 -9.31 -21.53 -20.97
N THR A 371 -10.24 -21.41 -21.92
CA THR A 371 -11.07 -20.20 -22.05
C THR A 371 -12.13 -20.08 -20.96
N GLY A 372 -12.44 -21.18 -20.26
CA GLY A 372 -13.36 -21.19 -19.12
C GLY A 372 -12.75 -20.73 -17.80
N ILE A 373 -11.43 -20.55 -17.73
CA ILE A 373 -10.69 -20.17 -16.51
C ILE A 373 -10.33 -18.68 -16.54
N ASP A 374 -10.64 -17.96 -15.47
CA ASP A 374 -10.31 -16.54 -15.29
C ASP A 374 -9.05 -16.32 -14.44
N ALA A 375 -8.71 -17.25 -13.55
CA ALA A 375 -7.53 -17.17 -12.68
C ALA A 375 -7.03 -18.56 -12.25
N VAL A 376 -5.75 -18.63 -11.85
CA VAL A 376 -5.13 -19.87 -11.37
C VAL A 376 -4.53 -19.67 -9.98
N ILE A 377 -4.81 -20.60 -9.07
CA ILE A 377 -4.14 -20.71 -7.77
C ILE A 377 -3.13 -21.86 -7.84
N VAL A 378 -1.86 -21.56 -7.58
CA VAL A 378 -0.77 -22.54 -7.57
C VAL A 378 -0.31 -22.79 -6.13
N ILE A 379 -0.49 -24.02 -5.66
CA ILE A 379 -0.16 -24.42 -4.31
C ILE A 379 1.04 -25.36 -4.34
N TYR A 380 2.06 -25.03 -3.55
CA TYR A 380 3.17 -25.91 -3.25
C TYR A 380 3.14 -26.25 -1.77
N VAL A 381 3.08 -27.54 -1.46
CA VAL A 381 3.21 -28.09 -0.11
C VAL A 381 4.60 -28.66 0.05
N HIS A 382 5.37 -28.10 0.97
CA HIS A 382 6.72 -28.57 1.25
C HIS A 382 6.73 -29.96 1.89
N ALA A 383 7.62 -30.81 1.40
CA ALA A 383 8.06 -32.03 2.06
C ALA A 383 9.59 -32.15 1.92
N ALA A 384 10.25 -32.87 2.83
CA ALA A 384 11.72 -32.95 2.89
C ALA A 384 12.38 -33.52 1.60
N ILE A 385 11.60 -34.20 0.76
CA ILE A 385 12.06 -34.84 -0.48
C ILE A 385 11.81 -34.01 -1.74
N VAL A 386 11.18 -32.83 -1.64
CA VAL A 386 10.87 -31.96 -2.78
C VAL A 386 11.52 -30.58 -2.63
N ASP A 387 11.89 -29.99 -3.77
CA ASP A 387 12.49 -28.66 -3.85
C ASP A 387 11.44 -27.61 -4.20
N SER A 388 11.45 -26.48 -3.49
CA SER A 388 10.54 -25.35 -3.71
C SER A 388 10.91 -24.50 -4.93
N ILE A 389 12.14 -24.64 -5.45
CA ILE A 389 12.69 -23.82 -6.54
C ILE A 389 12.08 -24.14 -7.92
N PRO A 390 12.05 -25.41 -8.39
CA PRO A 390 11.53 -25.71 -9.73
C PRO A 390 10.11 -25.21 -10.01
N PRO A 391 9.10 -25.44 -9.13
CA PRO A 391 7.75 -24.93 -9.37
C PRO A 391 7.69 -23.40 -9.31
N ALA A 392 8.49 -22.76 -8.45
CA ALA A 392 8.51 -21.30 -8.34
C ALA A 392 9.03 -20.64 -9.63
N ARG A 393 10.10 -21.21 -10.23
CA ARG A 393 10.62 -20.76 -11.53
C ARG A 393 9.59 -20.93 -12.64
N ALA A 394 8.94 -22.08 -12.70
CA ALA A 394 7.92 -22.36 -13.72
C ALA A 394 6.79 -21.32 -13.69
N VAL A 395 6.30 -20.98 -12.50
CA VAL A 395 5.23 -19.99 -12.32
C VAL A 395 5.69 -18.58 -12.74
N VAL A 396 6.91 -18.17 -12.37
CA VAL A 396 7.45 -16.86 -12.76
C VAL A 396 7.65 -16.77 -14.28
N ASP A 397 8.19 -17.82 -14.91
CA ASP A 397 8.45 -17.84 -16.36
C ASP A 397 7.15 -17.80 -17.21
N ILE A 398 6.03 -18.23 -16.63
CA ILE A 398 4.71 -18.21 -17.29
C ILE A 398 3.98 -16.89 -17.09
N LYS A 399 4.26 -16.15 -16.02
CA LYS A 399 3.59 -14.88 -15.70
C LYS A 399 3.56 -13.93 -16.89
N GLU A 400 4.70 -13.75 -17.57
CA GLU A 400 4.85 -12.85 -18.73
C GLU A 400 4.06 -13.30 -19.97
N LYS A 401 3.56 -14.55 -19.99
CA LYS A 401 2.89 -15.18 -21.14
C LYS A 401 1.36 -15.16 -21.02
N SER A 402 0.81 -14.63 -19.93
CA SER A 402 -0.64 -14.65 -19.66
C SER A 402 -1.16 -13.31 -19.17
N THR A 403 -2.39 -13.01 -19.53
CA THR A 403 -3.16 -11.85 -19.02
C THR A 403 -4.03 -12.20 -17.81
N LYS A 404 -4.14 -13.48 -17.45
CA LYS A 404 -4.93 -13.97 -16.32
C LYS A 404 -4.09 -13.98 -15.04
N PRO A 405 -4.63 -13.59 -13.88
CA PRO A 405 -3.90 -13.60 -12.64
C PRO A 405 -3.53 -15.01 -12.16
N VAL A 406 -2.33 -15.11 -11.61
CA VAL A 406 -1.80 -16.27 -10.91
C VAL A 406 -1.54 -15.89 -9.46
N ILE A 407 -2.09 -16.67 -8.53
CA ILE A 407 -1.88 -16.50 -7.09
C ILE A 407 -1.15 -17.73 -6.55
N THR A 408 -0.08 -17.53 -5.78
CA THR A 408 0.72 -18.67 -5.28
C THR A 408 0.59 -18.87 -3.78
N CYS A 409 0.70 -20.14 -3.35
CA CYS A 409 0.71 -20.52 -1.95
C CYS A 409 1.84 -21.53 -1.69
N TRP A 410 2.99 -21.05 -1.23
CA TRP A 410 4.09 -21.91 -0.77
C TRP A 410 3.91 -22.17 0.71
N MET A 411 3.34 -23.34 1.01
CA MET A 411 3.02 -23.80 2.35
C MET A 411 4.17 -24.65 2.91
N GLY A 412 4.61 -24.33 4.12
CA GLY A 412 5.67 -25.06 4.80
C GLY A 412 6.44 -24.18 5.78
N GLY A 413 7.64 -24.65 6.16
CA GLY A 413 8.58 -23.90 6.98
C GLY A 413 9.95 -23.88 6.30
N ALA A 414 10.97 -24.32 7.04
CA ALA A 414 12.33 -24.47 6.53
C ALA A 414 12.35 -25.28 5.22
N GLY A 415 13.00 -24.75 4.17
CA GLY A 415 13.07 -25.35 2.83
C GLY A 415 12.20 -24.65 1.77
N THR A 416 11.36 -23.68 2.16
CA THR A 416 10.53 -22.91 1.24
C THR A 416 11.17 -21.59 0.79
N GLU A 417 12.19 -21.12 1.50
CA GLU A 417 12.71 -19.75 1.41
C GLU A 417 13.19 -19.41 0.00
N ASN A 418 13.97 -20.30 -0.62
CA ASN A 418 14.51 -20.06 -1.96
C ASN A 418 13.41 -19.98 -3.04
N GLY A 419 12.39 -20.83 -2.96
CA GLY A 419 11.23 -20.76 -3.86
C GLY A 419 10.44 -19.46 -3.65
N VAL A 420 10.18 -19.08 -2.40
CA VAL A 420 9.50 -17.84 -2.04
C VAL A 420 10.28 -16.62 -2.53
N ASP A 421 11.61 -16.61 -2.41
CA ASP A 421 12.46 -15.52 -2.89
C ASP A 421 12.43 -15.38 -4.42
N ILE A 422 12.33 -16.49 -5.16
CA ILE A 422 12.13 -16.48 -6.61
C ILE A 422 10.77 -15.86 -6.95
N LEU A 423 9.70 -16.26 -6.27
CA LEU A 423 8.36 -15.69 -6.46
C LEU A 423 8.35 -14.18 -6.18
N LYS A 424 8.97 -13.74 -5.07
CA LYS A 424 9.10 -12.32 -4.71
C LYS A 424 9.83 -11.53 -5.80
N LYS A 425 10.98 -12.03 -6.28
CA LYS A 425 11.76 -11.36 -7.35
C LYS A 425 11.02 -11.31 -8.69
N GLY A 426 10.15 -12.29 -8.96
CA GLY A 426 9.26 -12.29 -10.13
C GLY A 426 7.99 -11.43 -9.96
N CYS A 427 7.83 -10.72 -8.83
CA CYS A 427 6.59 -10.06 -8.43
C CYS A 427 5.40 -11.03 -8.55
N MET A 428 5.50 -12.21 -7.94
CA MET A 428 4.41 -13.17 -7.84
C MET A 428 3.88 -13.16 -6.41
N PRO A 429 2.59 -12.84 -6.17
CA PRO A 429 2.05 -12.78 -4.82
C PRO A 429 1.99 -14.17 -4.21
N ASN A 430 2.69 -14.34 -3.09
CA ASN A 430 2.80 -15.62 -2.41
C ASN A 430 2.30 -15.57 -0.97
N TYR A 431 1.51 -16.57 -0.59
CA TYR A 431 0.91 -16.70 0.74
C TYR A 431 1.35 -18.01 1.40
N SER A 432 1.29 -18.05 2.74
CA SER A 432 1.75 -19.22 3.51
C SER A 432 0.67 -20.29 3.70
N ILE A 433 -0.59 -19.96 3.46
CA ILE A 433 -1.73 -20.89 3.59
C ILE A 433 -2.78 -20.63 2.49
N PRO A 434 -3.52 -21.67 2.06
CA PRO A 434 -4.45 -21.56 0.93
C PRO A 434 -5.55 -20.50 1.12
N GLU A 435 -6.09 -20.36 2.32
CA GLU A 435 -7.20 -19.44 2.60
C GLU A 435 -6.79 -17.98 2.40
N ARG A 436 -5.53 -17.62 2.69
CA ARG A 436 -4.98 -16.28 2.44
C ARG A 436 -4.86 -16.02 0.93
N ALA A 437 -4.34 -16.99 0.18
CA ALA A 437 -4.25 -16.92 -1.28
C ALA A 437 -5.63 -16.72 -1.91
N VAL A 438 -6.61 -17.54 -1.53
CA VAL A 438 -7.99 -17.43 -2.01
C VAL A 438 -8.61 -16.08 -1.64
N LYS A 439 -8.43 -15.61 -0.40
CA LYS A 439 -8.95 -14.32 0.04
C LYS A 439 -8.35 -13.14 -0.74
N ALA A 440 -7.07 -13.21 -1.08
CA ALA A 440 -6.41 -12.21 -1.93
C ALA A 440 -6.93 -12.22 -3.38
N LEU A 441 -7.21 -13.41 -3.94
CA LEU A 441 -7.89 -13.52 -5.23
C LEU A 441 -9.31 -12.96 -5.18
N ALA A 442 -10.05 -13.26 -4.12
CA ALA A 442 -11.40 -12.75 -3.92
C ALA A 442 -11.44 -11.21 -3.88
N ALA A 443 -10.37 -10.56 -3.41
CA ALA A 443 -10.24 -9.11 -3.45
C ALA A 443 -10.14 -8.60 -4.90
N LEU A 444 -9.34 -9.24 -5.76
CA LEU A 444 -9.24 -8.91 -7.19
C LEU A 444 -10.60 -9.05 -7.89
N ILE A 445 -11.30 -10.16 -7.65
CA ILE A 445 -12.64 -10.44 -8.22
C ILE A 445 -13.65 -9.37 -7.78
N LYS A 446 -13.73 -9.08 -6.47
CA LYS A 446 -14.65 -8.04 -5.96
C LYS A 446 -14.39 -6.66 -6.56
N HIS A 447 -13.12 -6.32 -6.79
CA HIS A 447 -12.79 -5.06 -7.45
C HIS A 447 -13.22 -5.06 -8.91
N ARG A 448 -12.99 -6.17 -9.63
CA ARG A 448 -13.47 -6.35 -11.01
C ARG A 448 -14.99 -6.16 -11.12
N GLU A 449 -15.76 -6.78 -10.23
CA GLU A 449 -17.23 -6.67 -10.16
C GLU A 449 -17.69 -5.23 -9.88
N PHE A 450 -16.99 -4.53 -8.99
CA PHE A 450 -17.25 -3.11 -8.73
C PHE A 450 -17.06 -2.28 -10.00
N LEU A 451 -15.96 -2.49 -10.75
CA LEU A 451 -15.69 -1.77 -11.98
C LEU A 451 -16.78 -2.01 -13.04
N ASP A 452 -17.34 -3.22 -13.13
CA ASP A 452 -18.48 -3.49 -14.02
C ASP A 452 -19.71 -2.69 -13.62
N THR A 453 -20.01 -2.65 -12.32
CA THR A 453 -21.15 -1.90 -11.79
C THR A 453 -21.03 -0.39 -12.07
N VAL A 454 -19.80 0.16 -12.01
CA VAL A 454 -19.55 1.57 -12.32
C VAL A 454 -19.62 1.83 -13.83
N LYS A 455 -19.06 0.95 -14.67
CA LYS A 455 -19.12 1.07 -16.14
C LYS A 455 -20.57 1.09 -16.64
N ILE A 456 -21.41 0.18 -16.16
CA ILE A 456 -22.83 0.09 -16.52
C ILE A 456 -23.59 1.39 -16.19
N LYS A 457 -23.33 1.99 -15.02
CA LYS A 457 -23.98 3.24 -14.62
C LYS A 457 -23.54 4.45 -15.46
N ASN A 458 -22.31 4.45 -15.97
CA ASN A 458 -21.81 5.51 -16.84
C ASN A 458 -22.41 5.43 -18.26
N THR A 459 -22.68 4.23 -18.78
CA THR A 459 -23.38 4.06 -20.06
C THR A 459 -24.87 4.38 -19.97
N GLU A 460 -25.56 4.01 -18.89
CA GLU A 460 -26.97 4.36 -18.68
C GLU A 460 -27.19 5.87 -18.50
N SER A 461 -26.29 6.55 -17.77
CA SER A 461 -26.34 8.01 -17.61
C SER A 461 -25.99 8.79 -18.89
N ALA A 462 -25.11 8.25 -19.74
CA ALA A 462 -24.85 8.81 -21.06
C ALA A 462 -26.03 8.63 -22.04
N GLY A 463 -26.76 7.51 -21.95
CA GLY A 463 -27.95 7.24 -22.78
C GLY A 463 -29.16 8.12 -22.44
N MET A 464 -29.33 8.50 -21.17
CA MET A 464 -30.41 9.41 -20.73
C MET A 464 -30.12 10.89 -21.03
N GLY A 465 -28.88 11.25 -21.37
CA GLY A 465 -28.48 12.61 -21.77
C GLY A 465 -28.68 12.92 -23.26
N ALA A 466 -28.88 11.90 -24.11
CA ALA A 466 -29.05 12.04 -25.55
C ALA A 466 -30.52 12.10 -26.01
N SER A 467 -31.46 12.21 -25.07
CA SER A 467 -32.90 12.31 -25.33
C SER A 467 -33.50 13.54 -24.64
N LYS A 468 -33.06 14.73 -25.03
CA LYS A 468 -33.81 15.98 -24.91
C LYS A 468 -33.53 16.92 -26.07
#